data_AF-A0A947GFX7-F1
#
_entry.id   AF-A0A947GFX7-F1
#
_cell.length_a   1.000
_cell.length_b   1.000
_cell.length_c   1.000
_cell.angle_alpha   90.00
_cell.angle_beta   90.00
_cell.angle_gamma   90.00
#
_symmetry.space_group_name_H-M   'P 1'
#
loop_
_entity.id
_entity.type
_entity.pdbx_description
1 polymer ?
#
loop_
_entity_poly.entity_id
_entity_poly.type
_entity_poly.pdbx_seq_one_letter_code
_entity_poly.pdbx_strand_id
1 'polypeptide(L)'
;MQRKQLRKQKRDIIVLSSVAVGLMLASVRVVGAESGPVKQVERTIAAKPHTQDELIRSIWINLNRPKIGYTSYTGDDGIEYGYVDCDTNLEYGLRALYCHIKPFVDYQKLTVKSGLPIFRQGPHTDAELSLRGEYAFGYYNPDFLTWIQEKVLVAPNDRVLKYRFQSVYDSKIRLIARVFYQAHQTLFRTPEEFEAVKQDYEIVRDYYQEILEADAGDRLSLRFAQETLTVNEIKNNYLTRIQNRHVPASDVGFDLGEDCRWLADYLATKHENTFEGEENSHYWYVAITSGGWWVRRSIDGTEEQFFEILTQLLEIYDSEWLNEQRLLEAKG
;
A
#
# COMPACT_ATOMS: atom_id res chain seq x y z
N MET A 1 -31.65 -4.29 -4.92
CA MET A 1 -30.40 -5.06 -5.06
C MET A 1 -29.26 -4.45 -4.24
N GLN A 2 -28.97 -3.14 -4.43
CA GLN A 2 -28.01 -2.29 -3.69
C GLN A 2 -27.58 -2.75 -2.28
N ARG A 3 -28.49 -3.01 -1.32
CA ARG A 3 -28.11 -3.41 0.06
C ARG A 3 -27.23 -4.68 0.17
N LYS A 4 -27.26 -5.62 -0.79
CA LYS A 4 -26.28 -6.74 -0.85
C LYS A 4 -24.93 -6.28 -1.42
N GLN A 5 -24.98 -5.42 -2.42
CA GLN A 5 -23.83 -4.90 -3.16
C GLN A 5 -22.98 -3.97 -2.29
N LEU A 6 -23.62 -3.04 -1.57
CA LEU A 6 -23.00 -2.19 -0.55
C LEU A 6 -22.40 -3.00 0.60
N ARG A 7 -23.02 -4.13 0.99
CA ARG A 7 -22.44 -5.06 1.98
C ARG A 7 -21.24 -5.86 1.45
N LYS A 8 -21.15 -6.11 0.15
CA LYS A 8 -19.95 -6.70 -0.49
C LYS A 8 -18.84 -5.65 -0.55
N GLN A 9 -19.13 -4.46 -1.09
CA GLN A 9 -18.20 -3.32 -1.13
C GLN A 9 -17.66 -2.93 0.26
N LYS A 10 -18.51 -2.91 1.31
CA LYS A 10 -18.04 -2.74 2.69
C LYS A 10 -17.07 -3.86 3.10
N ARG A 11 -17.34 -5.13 2.79
CA ARG A 11 -16.41 -6.24 3.07
C ARG A 11 -15.06 -6.12 2.35
N ASP A 12 -15.05 -5.65 1.10
CA ASP A 12 -13.82 -5.46 0.34
C ASP A 12 -12.98 -4.27 0.87
N ILE A 13 -13.59 -3.32 1.60
CA ILE A 13 -12.94 -2.17 2.25
C ILE A 13 -12.57 -2.42 3.73
N ILE A 14 -13.26 -3.37 4.41
CA ILE A 14 -13.18 -3.62 5.87
C ILE A 14 -11.76 -3.87 6.41
N VAL A 15 -10.80 -4.30 5.57
CA VAL A 15 -9.43 -4.62 6.01
C VAL A 15 -8.41 -3.65 5.42
N LEU A 16 -8.42 -2.46 6.00
CA LEU A 16 -7.34 -1.48 5.86
C LEU A 16 -6.65 -1.34 7.21
N SER A 17 -5.87 -2.37 7.58
CA SER A 17 -5.02 -2.35 8.78
C SER A 17 -3.71 -3.06 8.48
N SER A 18 -2.65 -2.27 8.28
CA SER A 18 -1.24 -2.66 8.20
C SER A 18 -0.79 -3.47 6.97
N VAL A 19 0.21 -2.95 6.25
CA VAL A 19 1.55 -3.57 6.07
C VAL A 19 2.45 -2.61 5.28
N ALA A 20 3.63 -2.31 5.79
CA ALA A 20 4.73 -1.62 5.09
C ALA A 20 5.93 -2.56 4.82
N VAL A 21 5.61 -3.84 4.65
CA VAL A 21 6.51 -5.00 4.82
C VAL A 21 6.44 -5.95 3.60
N GLY A 22 5.72 -5.54 2.55
CA GLY A 22 5.60 -6.25 1.28
C GLY A 22 6.85 -6.18 0.38
N LEU A 23 8.04 -6.29 0.98
CA LEU A 23 9.35 -6.24 0.32
C LEU A 23 10.28 -7.26 1.02
N MET A 24 10.18 -8.61 0.79
CA MET A 24 11.04 -9.65 1.43
C MET A 24 11.17 -11.12 0.80
N LEU A 25 12.28 -11.88 1.08
CA LEU A 25 12.93 -13.19 0.61
C LEU A 25 12.61 -13.88 -0.76
N ALA A 26 13.36 -14.81 -1.44
CA ALA A 26 14.59 -15.68 -1.37
C ALA A 26 14.95 -16.22 -2.80
N SER A 27 16.16 -16.38 -3.39
CA SER A 27 17.61 -15.98 -3.24
C SER A 27 18.25 -15.97 -4.68
N VAL A 28 19.56 -16.07 -5.08
CA VAL A 28 20.68 -17.05 -4.86
C VAL A 28 22.08 -16.47 -5.34
N ARG A 29 23.01 -17.25 -6.00
CA ARG A 29 24.37 -16.87 -6.52
C ARG A 29 24.68 -17.36 -7.96
N VAL A 30 25.67 -16.76 -8.65
CA VAL A 30 26.37 -17.30 -9.85
C VAL A 30 27.88 -17.06 -9.78
N VAL A 31 28.71 -18.12 -9.80
CA VAL A 31 30.14 -18.12 -10.19
C VAL A 31 30.49 -19.53 -10.69
N GLY A 32 31.14 -19.65 -11.85
CA GLY A 32 31.76 -20.91 -12.32
C GLY A 32 30.82 -21.90 -13.01
N ALA A 33 31.33 -22.59 -14.04
CA ALA A 33 30.59 -23.56 -14.84
C ALA A 33 30.55 -24.95 -14.17
N GLU A 34 29.47 -25.70 -14.41
CA GLU A 34 29.49 -26.89 -15.27
C GLU A 34 28.07 -27.46 -15.48
N SER A 35 27.89 -28.36 -16.45
CA SER A 35 26.58 -28.85 -16.90
C SER A 35 26.15 -30.17 -16.23
N GLY A 36 24.98 -30.18 -15.57
CA GLY A 36 24.38 -31.40 -15.01
C GLY A 36 22.87 -31.27 -14.77
N PRO A 37 22.09 -32.38 -14.80
CA PRO A 37 20.62 -32.33 -14.79
C PRO A 37 20.01 -32.06 -13.40
N VAL A 38 18.85 -31.41 -13.41
CA VAL A 38 18.11 -30.95 -12.22
C VAL A 38 17.61 -32.14 -11.36
N LYS A 39 18.26 -32.41 -10.22
CA LYS A 39 17.74 -33.34 -9.20
C LYS A 39 18.22 -33.15 -7.75
N GLN A 40 18.77 -31.98 -7.39
CA GLN A 40 19.43 -31.76 -6.08
C GLN A 40 19.00 -30.50 -5.31
N VAL A 41 17.81 -29.96 -5.58
CA VAL A 41 17.31 -28.74 -4.90
C VAL A 41 16.86 -29.02 -3.46
N GLU A 42 16.32 -30.21 -3.17
CA GLU A 42 15.61 -30.52 -1.92
C GLU A 42 16.52 -30.80 -0.70
N ARG A 43 17.84 -30.90 -0.87
CA ARG A 43 18.78 -31.23 0.23
C ARG A 43 19.51 -30.04 0.84
N THR A 44 19.20 -28.81 0.43
CA THR A 44 19.90 -27.58 0.89
C THR A 44 19.07 -26.72 1.85
N ILE A 45 18.00 -27.27 2.44
CA ILE A 45 17.16 -26.59 3.44
C ILE A 45 17.83 -26.54 4.83
N ALA A 46 18.83 -27.38 5.08
CA ALA A 46 19.57 -27.46 6.35
C ALA A 46 20.97 -26.78 6.29
N ALA A 47 21.04 -25.49 5.90
CA ALA A 47 22.33 -24.81 5.72
C ALA A 47 22.34 -23.30 6.06
N LYS A 48 22.86 -22.99 7.26
CA LYS A 48 23.39 -21.68 7.73
C LYS A 48 22.36 -20.53 7.90
N PRO A 49 22.64 -19.55 8.80
CA PRO A 49 21.83 -18.35 8.90
C PRO A 49 22.00 -17.49 7.64
N HIS A 50 20.91 -17.24 6.91
CA HIS A 50 20.92 -16.32 5.76
C HIS A 50 21.47 -14.95 6.15
N THR A 51 22.43 -14.46 5.38
CA THR A 51 23.01 -13.12 5.52
C THR A 51 21.98 -12.03 5.21
N GLN A 52 22.28 -10.77 5.55
CA GLN A 52 21.39 -9.65 5.22
C GLN A 52 21.26 -9.46 3.70
N ASP A 53 22.33 -9.61 2.92
CA ASP A 53 22.25 -9.61 1.45
C ASP A 53 21.34 -10.71 0.88
N GLU A 54 21.40 -11.92 1.47
CA GLU A 54 20.51 -13.02 1.10
C GLU A 54 19.09 -12.80 1.60
N LEU A 55 18.91 -12.04 2.69
CA LEU A 55 17.63 -11.52 3.13
C LEU A 55 17.07 -10.55 2.08
N ILE A 56 17.86 -9.61 1.50
CA ILE A 56 17.46 -8.47 0.61
C ILE A 56 17.33 -8.76 -0.91
N ARG A 57 18.13 -9.65 -1.52
CA ARG A 57 18.09 -9.88 -2.99
C ARG A 57 16.79 -10.51 -3.53
N SER A 58 16.70 -11.82 -3.37
CA SER A 58 15.53 -12.50 -2.79
C SER A 58 14.15 -11.82 -2.87
N ILE A 59 13.91 -10.70 -2.16
CA ILE A 59 12.70 -9.84 -2.18
C ILE A 59 12.17 -9.74 -3.60
N TRP A 60 13.01 -9.15 -4.44
CA TRP A 60 12.66 -8.63 -5.73
C TRP A 60 12.50 -9.81 -6.69
N ILE A 61 13.34 -10.84 -6.51
CA ILE A 61 13.27 -12.10 -7.26
C ILE A 61 11.92 -12.80 -7.08
N ASN A 62 11.32 -12.76 -5.88
CA ASN A 62 10.05 -13.43 -5.62
C ASN A 62 8.82 -12.56 -5.87
N LEU A 63 8.93 -11.24 -5.70
CA LEU A 63 7.97 -10.27 -6.25
C LEU A 63 7.79 -10.40 -7.77
N ASN A 64 8.87 -10.77 -8.49
CA ASN A 64 8.82 -11.02 -9.94
C ASN A 64 8.27 -12.39 -10.33
N ARG A 65 7.83 -13.23 -9.39
CA ARG A 65 7.20 -14.50 -9.76
C ARG A 65 5.76 -14.24 -10.22
N PRO A 66 5.29 -14.90 -11.29
CA PRO A 66 3.86 -14.96 -11.56
C PRO A 66 3.16 -15.58 -10.35
N LYS A 67 1.87 -15.25 -10.17
CA LYS A 67 1.02 -15.79 -9.09
C LYS A 67 1.23 -17.30 -9.00
N ILE A 68 1.88 -17.76 -7.92
CA ILE A 68 1.93 -19.19 -7.60
C ILE A 68 0.47 -19.62 -7.42
N GLY A 69 0.09 -20.78 -7.95
CA GLY A 69 -1.29 -21.25 -7.94
C GLY A 69 -1.79 -21.52 -6.52
N TYR A 70 -2.26 -20.48 -5.85
CA TYR A 70 -3.01 -20.59 -4.60
C TYR A 70 -4.36 -21.21 -4.90
N THR A 71 -4.77 -22.15 -4.06
CA THR A 71 -6.09 -22.78 -4.14
C THR A 71 -7.16 -21.70 -4.02
N SER A 72 -7.79 -21.39 -5.13
CA SER A 72 -9.04 -20.63 -5.11
C SER A 72 -10.11 -21.46 -4.41
N TYR A 73 -11.02 -20.75 -3.73
CA TYR A 73 -12.26 -21.34 -3.26
C TYR A 73 -13.40 -20.75 -4.06
N THR A 74 -14.19 -21.59 -4.73
CA THR A 74 -15.44 -21.13 -5.35
C THR A 74 -16.48 -20.98 -4.25
N GLY A 75 -16.93 -19.75 -3.99
CA GLY A 75 -17.98 -19.50 -3.01
C GLY A 75 -19.37 -19.94 -3.51
N ASP A 76 -20.35 -19.94 -2.62
CA ASP A 76 -21.76 -20.27 -2.96
C ASP A 76 -22.37 -19.33 -4.03
N ASP A 77 -21.74 -18.19 -4.32
CA ASP A 77 -22.11 -17.28 -5.42
C ASP A 77 -21.39 -17.58 -6.75
N GLY A 78 -20.66 -18.69 -6.85
CA GLY A 78 -19.94 -19.13 -8.06
C GLY A 78 -18.68 -18.35 -8.39
N ILE A 79 -18.29 -17.38 -7.54
CA ILE A 79 -17.10 -16.55 -7.74
C ILE A 79 -15.86 -17.27 -7.21
N GLU A 80 -14.76 -17.16 -7.93
CA GLU A 80 -13.46 -17.72 -7.60
C GLU A 80 -12.70 -16.79 -6.66
N TYR A 81 -12.66 -17.11 -5.35
CA TYR A 81 -12.01 -16.27 -4.34
C TYR A 81 -10.52 -16.61 -4.22
N GLY A 82 -9.66 -15.63 -4.54
CA GLY A 82 -8.22 -15.68 -4.32
C GLY A 82 -7.82 -15.40 -2.86
N TYR A 83 -6.60 -15.78 -2.49
CA TYR A 83 -5.93 -15.41 -1.23
C TYR A 83 -6.74 -15.66 0.07
N VAL A 84 -7.22 -16.89 0.27
CA VAL A 84 -7.87 -17.36 1.52
C VAL A 84 -7.07 -16.99 2.79
N ASP A 85 -5.75 -17.10 2.77
CA ASP A 85 -4.81 -16.80 3.87
C ASP A 85 -4.47 -15.29 4.01
N CYS A 86 -5.15 -14.44 3.24
CA CYS A 86 -4.97 -12.99 3.23
C CYS A 86 -6.31 -12.22 3.25
N ASP A 87 -7.46 -12.89 3.05
CA ASP A 87 -8.83 -12.38 3.21
C ASP A 87 -9.14 -11.16 2.27
N THR A 88 -8.56 -11.17 1.06
CA THR A 88 -8.67 -10.08 0.06
C THR A 88 -8.87 -10.58 -1.35
N ASN A 89 -9.77 -9.93 -2.10
CA ASN A 89 -10.01 -10.16 -3.53
C ASN A 89 -9.21 -9.21 -4.44
N LEU A 90 -8.36 -8.37 -3.86
CA LEU A 90 -7.70 -7.26 -4.54
C LEU A 90 -6.30 -7.66 -5.00
N GLU A 91 -5.91 -7.20 -6.20
CA GLU A 91 -4.62 -7.52 -6.82
C GLU A 91 -3.60 -6.38 -6.73
N TYR A 92 -3.96 -5.30 -6.05
CA TYR A 92 -3.25 -4.02 -5.98
C TYR A 92 -3.34 -3.38 -4.58
N GLY A 93 -2.49 -2.39 -4.32
CA GLY A 93 -2.34 -1.75 -3.00
C GLY A 93 -1.50 -2.56 -2.00
N LEU A 94 -1.19 -1.95 -0.84
CA LEU A 94 -0.27 -2.51 0.16
C LEU A 94 -0.66 -3.92 0.66
N ARG A 95 -1.97 -4.21 0.72
CA ARG A 95 -2.46 -5.52 1.17
C ARG A 95 -2.16 -6.62 0.14
N ALA A 96 -2.49 -6.41 -1.13
CA ALA A 96 -2.15 -7.36 -2.19
C ALA A 96 -0.63 -7.56 -2.31
N LEU A 97 0.14 -6.46 -2.19
CA LEU A 97 1.60 -6.50 -2.12
C LEU A 97 2.07 -7.41 -0.96
N TYR A 98 1.57 -7.23 0.26
CA TYR A 98 1.87 -8.12 1.38
C TYR A 98 1.56 -9.60 1.07
N CYS A 99 0.40 -9.90 0.49
CA CYS A 99 -0.01 -11.26 0.16
C CYS A 99 0.95 -11.94 -0.84
N HIS A 100 1.59 -11.18 -1.74
CA HIS A 100 2.64 -11.68 -2.63
C HIS A 100 3.97 -12.01 -1.89
N ILE A 101 4.28 -11.35 -0.77
CA ILE A 101 5.54 -11.52 -0.03
C ILE A 101 5.41 -12.50 1.15
N LYS A 102 4.26 -12.52 1.84
CA LYS A 102 3.98 -13.38 3.02
C LYS A 102 4.49 -14.83 2.90
N PRO A 103 4.38 -15.54 1.74
CA PRO A 103 4.89 -16.91 1.60
C PRO A 103 6.41 -17.03 1.76
N PHE A 104 7.14 -15.98 1.37
CA PHE A 104 8.60 -15.93 1.41
C PHE A 104 9.07 -15.28 2.71
N VAL A 105 8.44 -14.17 3.12
CA VAL A 105 8.52 -13.60 4.47
C VAL A 105 7.18 -13.23 5.05
N ASP A 106 6.82 -14.04 6.03
CA ASP A 106 5.93 -13.73 7.13
C ASP A 106 6.56 -12.75 8.15
N TYR A 107 5.69 -12.26 9.02
CA TYR A 107 6.00 -11.42 10.17
C TYR A 107 7.16 -11.95 11.04
N GLN A 108 7.17 -13.25 11.34
CA GLN A 108 8.12 -13.88 12.26
C GLN A 108 9.55 -13.88 11.72
N LYS A 109 9.75 -14.15 10.42
CA LYS A 109 11.09 -14.07 9.80
C LYS A 109 11.71 -12.68 9.94
N LEU A 110 10.91 -11.62 9.97
CA LEU A 110 11.41 -10.25 10.11
C LEU A 110 11.68 -9.81 11.54
N THR A 111 10.85 -10.18 12.52
CA THR A 111 11.18 -9.94 13.93
C THR A 111 12.47 -10.68 14.31
N VAL A 112 12.65 -11.93 13.83
CA VAL A 112 13.88 -12.70 14.00
C VAL A 112 15.09 -12.12 13.24
N LYS A 113 14.90 -11.43 12.11
CA LYS A 113 16.00 -10.87 11.30
C LYS A 113 16.42 -9.45 11.68
N SER A 114 15.50 -8.63 12.15
CA SER A 114 15.78 -7.31 12.70
C SER A 114 16.23 -7.37 14.16
N GLY A 115 15.75 -8.37 14.91
CA GLY A 115 15.85 -8.38 16.38
C GLY A 115 14.86 -7.45 17.05
N LEU A 116 13.90 -6.89 16.32
CA LEU A 116 13.00 -5.83 16.74
C LEU A 116 11.52 -6.24 16.52
N PRO A 117 10.59 -5.84 17.39
CA PRO A 117 9.16 -5.95 17.11
C PRO A 117 8.79 -4.97 15.99
N ILE A 118 7.90 -5.38 15.07
CA ILE A 118 7.44 -4.53 13.95
C ILE A 118 6.49 -3.44 14.45
N PHE A 119 5.66 -3.78 15.44
CA PHE A 119 4.70 -2.87 16.08
C PHE A 119 4.99 -2.79 17.58
N ARG A 120 4.87 -1.58 18.15
CA ARG A 120 5.01 -1.33 19.60
C ARG A 120 3.68 -1.42 20.36
N GLN A 121 2.56 -1.31 19.65
CA GLN A 121 1.19 -1.40 20.18
C GLN A 121 0.24 -1.76 19.03
N GLY A 122 -0.88 -2.42 19.32
CA GLY A 122 -1.95 -2.64 18.35
C GLY A 122 -2.64 -4.00 18.51
N PRO A 123 -3.35 -4.46 17.46
CA PRO A 123 -4.05 -5.77 17.44
C PRO A 123 -3.13 -6.94 17.01
N HIS A 124 -1.89 -6.66 16.61
CA HIS A 124 -0.94 -7.66 16.09
C HIS A 124 -0.21 -8.38 17.23
N THR A 125 0.27 -9.60 17.00
CA THR A 125 1.02 -10.38 18.00
C THR A 125 2.53 -10.37 17.70
N ASP A 126 3.34 -11.00 18.54
CA ASP A 126 4.79 -11.16 18.29
C ASP A 126 5.09 -12.12 17.12
N ALA A 127 4.10 -12.91 16.69
CA ALA A 127 4.23 -13.92 15.64
C ALA A 127 3.42 -13.61 14.36
N GLU A 128 2.29 -12.88 14.45
CA GLU A 128 1.37 -12.70 13.34
C GLU A 128 0.77 -11.29 13.22
N LEU A 129 0.49 -10.92 11.98
CA LEU A 129 -0.24 -9.70 11.64
C LEU A 129 -1.75 -9.93 11.72
N SER A 130 -2.39 -9.45 12.80
CA SER A 130 -3.86 -9.38 12.83
C SER A 130 -4.40 -8.44 11.75
N LEU A 131 -5.08 -9.02 10.76
CA LEU A 131 -5.84 -8.32 9.72
C LEU A 131 -7.27 -7.96 10.16
N ARG A 132 -7.66 -8.28 11.41
CA ARG A 132 -9.02 -8.06 11.95
C ARG A 132 -9.01 -7.09 13.15
N GLY A 133 -8.10 -6.11 13.09
CA GLY A 133 -8.05 -4.97 13.99
C GLY A 133 -9.08 -3.91 13.62
N GLU A 134 -10.34 -4.13 14.03
CA GLU A 134 -11.47 -3.30 13.62
C GLU A 134 -11.58 -1.98 14.43
N TYR A 135 -11.37 -2.03 15.75
CA TYR A 135 -11.29 -0.85 16.64
C TYR A 135 -9.85 -0.51 17.09
N ALA A 136 -8.84 -1.12 16.48
CA ALA A 136 -7.43 -0.89 16.85
C ALA A 136 -6.51 -1.14 15.65
N PHE A 137 -5.52 -0.28 15.45
CA PHE A 137 -4.52 -0.41 14.39
C PHE A 137 -3.12 -0.60 14.97
N GLY A 138 -2.19 -1.09 14.14
CA GLY A 138 -0.78 -1.25 14.53
C GLY A 138 -0.05 0.10 14.57
N TYR A 139 0.54 0.40 15.73
CA TYR A 139 1.48 1.50 15.94
C TYR A 139 2.89 0.96 15.64
N TYR A 140 3.54 1.45 14.58
CA TYR A 140 4.86 0.93 14.22
C TYR A 140 5.91 1.23 15.29
N ASN A 141 6.93 0.38 15.33
CA ASN A 141 8.15 0.62 16.11
C ASN A 141 9.15 1.44 15.27
N PRO A 142 9.51 2.68 15.66
CA PRO A 142 10.44 3.51 14.91
C PRO A 142 11.81 2.86 14.66
N ASP A 143 12.32 2.07 15.62
CA ASP A 143 13.60 1.36 15.47
C ASP A 143 13.56 0.33 14.33
N PHE A 144 12.41 -0.34 14.16
CA PHE A 144 12.21 -1.28 13.06
C PHE A 144 12.14 -0.55 11.71
N LEU A 145 11.62 0.67 11.67
CA LEU A 145 11.58 1.50 10.47
C LEU A 145 12.97 2.02 10.10
N THR A 146 13.77 2.46 11.08
CA THR A 146 15.20 2.78 10.88
C THR A 146 15.95 1.55 10.33
N TRP A 147 15.66 0.36 10.86
CA TRP A 147 16.22 -0.88 10.32
C TRP A 147 15.78 -1.14 8.88
N ILE A 148 14.51 -0.91 8.50
CA ILE A 148 14.07 -1.00 7.09
C ILE A 148 14.83 0.00 6.20
N GLN A 149 14.95 1.25 6.64
CA GLN A 149 15.63 2.34 5.93
C GLN A 149 17.10 2.02 5.68
N GLU A 150 17.84 1.62 6.72
CA GLU A 150 19.29 1.34 6.64
C GLU A 150 19.64 -0.04 6.07
N LYS A 151 18.76 -1.05 6.24
CA LYS A 151 19.11 -2.47 6.07
C LYS A 151 18.29 -3.20 5.01
N VAL A 152 17.22 -2.60 4.48
CA VAL A 152 16.31 -3.23 3.50
C VAL A 152 16.16 -2.41 2.21
N LEU A 153 16.09 -1.08 2.29
CA LEU A 153 16.28 -0.25 1.10
C LEU A 153 17.72 -0.37 0.61
N VAL A 154 17.90 -0.76 -0.66
CA VAL A 154 19.22 -0.86 -1.30
C VAL A 154 19.18 -0.40 -2.74
N ALA A 155 20.29 0.17 -3.19
CA ALA A 155 20.61 0.41 -4.59
C ALA A 155 21.72 -0.58 -5.01
N PRO A 156 21.42 -1.66 -5.75
CA PRO A 156 22.45 -2.64 -6.10
C PRO A 156 23.50 -2.05 -7.06
N ASN A 157 24.78 -2.12 -6.68
CA ASN A 157 25.90 -1.78 -7.58
C ASN A 157 26.06 -2.80 -8.72
N ASP A 158 25.54 -4.02 -8.55
CA ASP A 158 25.48 -5.03 -9.61
C ASP A 158 24.37 -4.69 -10.62
N ARG A 159 24.73 -4.58 -11.90
CA ARG A 159 23.82 -4.17 -12.98
C ARG A 159 22.65 -5.15 -13.20
N VAL A 160 22.87 -6.45 -12.99
CA VAL A 160 21.84 -7.48 -13.21
C VAL A 160 20.83 -7.47 -12.06
N LEU A 161 21.28 -7.25 -10.82
CA LEU A 161 20.41 -7.04 -9.68
C LEU A 161 19.66 -5.71 -9.80
N LYS A 162 20.32 -4.59 -10.14
CA LYS A 162 19.62 -3.31 -10.33
C LYS A 162 18.52 -3.42 -11.38
N TYR A 163 18.79 -4.02 -12.54
CA TYR A 163 17.77 -4.25 -13.58
C TYR A 163 16.59 -5.12 -13.07
N ARG A 164 16.89 -6.20 -12.33
CA ARG A 164 15.84 -7.07 -11.76
C ARG A 164 15.00 -6.37 -10.70
N PHE A 165 15.59 -5.49 -9.90
CA PHE A 165 14.87 -4.76 -8.85
C PHE A 165 14.04 -3.62 -9.46
N GLN A 166 14.57 -2.92 -10.47
CA GLN A 166 13.83 -1.94 -11.28
C GLN A 166 12.59 -2.55 -11.93
N SER A 167 12.74 -3.65 -12.69
CA SER A 167 11.63 -4.36 -13.34
C SER A 167 10.51 -4.79 -12.37
N VAL A 168 10.84 -5.00 -11.10
CA VAL A 168 9.91 -5.33 -10.02
C VAL A 168 9.27 -4.09 -9.42
N TYR A 169 10.07 -3.04 -9.19
CA TYR A 169 9.55 -1.74 -8.80
C TYR A 169 8.49 -1.28 -9.81
N ASP A 170 8.83 -1.23 -11.10
CA ASP A 170 7.97 -0.78 -12.20
C ASP A 170 6.62 -1.52 -12.26
N SER A 171 6.62 -2.83 -11.97
CA SER A 171 5.48 -3.73 -12.19
C SER A 171 4.69 -4.14 -10.93
N LYS A 172 5.15 -3.74 -9.74
CA LYS A 172 4.53 -4.10 -8.45
C LYS A 172 4.45 -2.96 -7.43
N ILE A 173 5.34 -1.97 -7.51
CA ILE A 173 5.55 -0.99 -6.43
C ILE A 173 5.33 0.44 -6.91
N ARG A 174 5.71 0.79 -8.14
CA ARG A 174 5.68 2.14 -8.72
C ARG A 174 4.35 2.86 -8.52
N LEU A 175 3.23 2.23 -8.87
CA LEU A 175 1.90 2.81 -8.66
C LEU A 175 1.63 3.10 -7.17
N ILE A 176 2.00 2.17 -6.27
CA ILE A 176 1.81 2.33 -4.83
C ILE A 176 2.70 3.45 -4.29
N ALA A 177 3.98 3.48 -4.68
CA ALA A 177 4.93 4.47 -4.20
C ALA A 177 4.56 5.90 -4.66
N ARG A 178 4.25 6.09 -5.95
CA ARG A 178 3.84 7.38 -6.50
C ARG A 178 2.57 7.91 -5.83
N VAL A 179 1.52 7.09 -5.77
CA VAL A 179 0.24 7.48 -5.15
C VAL A 179 0.41 7.79 -3.66
N PHE A 180 1.17 6.99 -2.90
CA PHE A 180 1.39 7.28 -1.49
C PHE A 180 2.17 8.58 -1.27
N TYR A 181 3.12 8.91 -2.15
CA TYR A 181 3.88 10.16 -2.09
C TYR A 181 2.97 11.37 -2.36
N GLN A 182 2.18 11.33 -3.44
CA GLN A 182 1.25 12.39 -3.80
C GLN A 182 0.11 12.56 -2.76
N ALA A 183 -0.34 11.46 -2.15
CA ALA A 183 -1.32 11.47 -1.06
C ALA A 183 -0.78 12.11 0.22
N HIS A 184 0.49 11.88 0.56
CA HIS A 184 1.16 12.57 1.65
C HIS A 184 1.25 14.08 1.36
N GLN A 185 1.82 14.45 0.21
CA GLN A 185 2.01 15.85 -0.22
C GLN A 185 0.72 16.65 -0.44
N THR A 186 -0.43 15.98 -0.44
CA THR A 186 -1.75 16.63 -0.51
C THR A 186 -2.43 16.71 0.87
N LEU A 187 -2.28 15.69 1.73
CA LEU A 187 -2.86 15.67 3.09
C LEU A 187 -2.09 16.51 4.12
N PHE A 188 -0.76 16.59 4.00
CA PHE A 188 0.14 17.17 5.02
C PHE A 188 0.61 18.59 4.67
N ARG A 189 -0.12 19.26 3.78
CA ARG A 189 0.04 20.68 3.44
C ARG A 189 -0.19 21.59 4.64
N THR A 190 0.41 22.79 4.59
CA THR A 190 0.02 23.87 5.49
C THR A 190 -1.45 24.26 5.27
N PRO A 191 -2.14 24.87 6.26
CA PRO A 191 -3.52 25.32 6.11
C PRO A 191 -3.74 26.21 4.87
N GLU A 192 -2.76 27.06 4.55
CA GLU A 192 -2.75 27.96 3.41
C GLU A 192 -2.65 27.19 2.07
N GLU A 193 -1.73 26.23 1.95
CA GLU A 193 -1.58 25.36 0.76
C GLU A 193 -2.73 24.36 0.59
N PHE A 194 -3.43 24.02 1.68
CA PHE A 194 -4.58 23.11 1.69
C PHE A 194 -5.84 23.79 1.16
N GLU A 195 -6.07 25.06 1.48
CA GLU A 195 -7.20 25.82 0.92
C GLU A 195 -7.05 25.99 -0.62
N ALA A 196 -5.83 26.05 -1.14
CA ALA A 196 -5.57 25.99 -2.58
C ALA A 196 -5.91 24.61 -3.19
N VAL A 197 -5.59 23.50 -2.52
CA VAL A 197 -6.02 22.14 -2.94
C VAL A 197 -7.54 22.02 -2.95
N LYS A 198 -8.21 22.57 -1.92
CA LYS A 198 -9.66 22.58 -1.83
C LYS A 198 -10.29 23.37 -2.98
N GLN A 199 -9.72 24.52 -3.36
CA GLN A 199 -10.19 25.30 -4.51
C GLN A 199 -9.94 24.58 -5.85
N ASP A 200 -8.76 23.98 -6.07
CA ASP A 200 -8.53 23.10 -7.24
C ASP A 200 -9.60 21.98 -7.30
N TYR A 201 -9.89 21.34 -6.16
CA TYR A 201 -10.83 20.22 -6.05
C TYR A 201 -12.28 20.63 -6.26
N GLU A 202 -12.69 21.81 -5.79
CA GLU A 202 -14.02 22.37 -6.03
C GLU A 202 -14.24 22.66 -7.53
N ILE A 203 -13.27 23.27 -8.22
CA ILE A 203 -13.29 23.48 -9.68
C ILE A 203 -13.39 22.14 -10.43
N VAL A 204 -12.61 21.14 -10.00
CA VAL A 204 -12.62 19.79 -10.55
C VAL A 204 -13.97 19.09 -10.34
N ARG A 205 -14.54 19.14 -9.14
CA ARG A 205 -15.86 18.57 -8.82
C ARG A 205 -16.91 19.14 -9.75
N ASP A 206 -16.97 20.47 -9.86
CA ASP A 206 -18.05 21.16 -10.55
C ASP A 206 -18.01 20.82 -12.06
N TYR A 207 -16.81 20.79 -12.66
CA TYR A 207 -16.60 20.32 -14.03
C TYR A 207 -17.04 18.85 -14.24
N TYR A 208 -16.74 17.95 -13.30
CA TYR A 208 -17.22 16.57 -13.39
C TYR A 208 -18.74 16.49 -13.22
N GLN A 209 -19.35 17.25 -12.31
CA GLN A 209 -20.80 17.25 -12.11
C GLN A 209 -21.56 17.68 -13.38
N GLU A 210 -21.09 18.71 -14.09
CA GLU A 210 -21.65 19.09 -15.41
C GLU A 210 -21.62 17.94 -16.43
N ILE A 211 -20.57 17.09 -16.42
CA ILE A 211 -20.47 15.91 -17.29
C ILE A 211 -21.44 14.80 -16.83
N LEU A 212 -21.60 14.58 -15.52
CA LEU A 212 -22.48 13.52 -14.99
C LEU A 212 -23.97 13.81 -15.18
N GLU A 213 -24.36 15.09 -15.18
CA GLU A 213 -25.72 15.49 -15.54
C GLU A 213 -26.03 15.30 -17.04
N ALA A 214 -24.99 15.26 -17.89
CA ALA A 214 -25.12 15.04 -19.33
C ALA A 214 -25.11 13.55 -19.74
N ASP A 215 -24.35 12.68 -19.06
CA ASP A 215 -24.25 11.24 -19.38
C ASP A 215 -24.58 10.37 -18.15
N ALA A 216 -25.87 10.03 -18.01
CA ALA A 216 -26.50 9.55 -16.78
C ALA A 216 -26.15 8.09 -16.39
N GLY A 217 -24.89 7.86 -15.96
CA GLY A 217 -24.41 6.60 -15.41
C GLY A 217 -24.41 6.55 -13.87
N ASP A 218 -25.28 5.73 -13.27
CA ASP A 218 -25.49 5.49 -11.81
C ASP A 218 -24.26 4.95 -11.02
N ARG A 219 -23.06 5.02 -11.62
CA ARG A 219 -21.77 4.66 -11.01
C ARG A 219 -20.91 5.86 -10.62
N LEU A 220 -21.07 6.99 -11.29
CA LEU A 220 -20.21 8.17 -11.10
C LEU A 220 -20.79 9.16 -10.07
N SER A 221 -22.09 9.09 -9.78
CA SER A 221 -22.85 9.87 -8.79
C SER A 221 -22.36 9.77 -7.33
N LEU A 222 -21.24 9.06 -7.09
CA LEU A 222 -20.59 8.88 -5.79
C LEU A 222 -19.13 9.38 -5.76
N ARG A 223 -18.52 9.77 -6.90
CA ARG A 223 -17.30 10.62 -6.87
C ARG A 223 -17.73 12.05 -6.50
N PHE A 224 -16.85 12.80 -5.83
CA PHE A 224 -17.01 14.20 -5.43
C PHE A 224 -18.22 14.53 -4.52
N ALA A 225 -18.85 13.53 -3.92
CA ALA A 225 -20.05 13.68 -3.09
C ALA A 225 -19.77 14.05 -1.61
N GLN A 226 -18.54 14.50 -1.29
CA GLN A 226 -18.09 14.78 0.08
C GLN A 226 -17.29 16.08 0.18
N GLU A 227 -17.32 16.67 1.37
CA GLU A 227 -16.53 17.84 1.75
C GLU A 227 -15.03 17.50 1.82
N THR A 228 -14.18 18.51 1.61
CA THR A 228 -12.72 18.37 1.67
C THR A 228 -12.26 18.50 3.12
N LEU A 229 -11.85 17.39 3.73
CA LEU A 229 -11.45 17.32 5.14
C LEU A 229 -9.92 17.40 5.31
N THR A 230 -9.44 18.24 6.23
CA THR A 230 -8.02 18.26 6.61
C THR A 230 -7.59 16.96 7.27
N VAL A 231 -6.29 16.63 7.23
CA VAL A 231 -5.75 15.45 7.92
C VAL A 231 -6.08 15.42 9.42
N ASN A 232 -6.22 16.59 10.06
CA ASN A 232 -6.59 16.70 11.47
C ASN A 232 -8.07 16.37 11.72
N GLU A 233 -8.98 16.77 10.83
CA GLU A 233 -10.41 16.42 10.93
C GLU A 233 -10.61 14.92 10.70
N ILE A 234 -9.99 14.34 9.66
CA ILE A 234 -10.03 12.89 9.40
C ILE A 234 -9.47 12.10 10.59
N LYS A 235 -8.35 12.56 11.17
CA LYS A 235 -7.73 11.99 12.39
C LYS A 235 -8.67 12.05 13.59
N ASN A 236 -9.32 13.18 13.83
CA ASN A 236 -10.27 13.34 14.95
C ASN A 236 -11.53 12.49 14.76
N ASN A 237 -12.09 12.43 13.55
CA ASN A 237 -13.21 11.57 13.21
C ASN A 237 -12.87 10.09 13.44
N TYR A 238 -11.72 9.62 12.95
CA TYR A 238 -11.26 8.25 13.09
C TYR A 238 -11.02 7.85 14.56
N LEU A 239 -10.34 8.70 15.34
CA LEU A 239 -10.14 8.48 16.78
C LEU A 239 -11.48 8.42 17.54
N THR A 240 -12.45 9.26 17.16
CA THR A 240 -13.80 9.26 17.73
C THR A 240 -14.56 7.97 17.41
N ARG A 241 -14.49 7.48 16.15
CA ARG A 241 -15.09 6.19 15.74
C ARG A 241 -14.45 5.00 16.45
N ILE A 242 -13.13 4.98 16.66
CA ILE A 242 -12.42 3.95 17.45
C ILE A 242 -12.95 3.89 18.90
N GLN A 243 -13.12 5.05 19.54
CA GLN A 243 -13.55 5.12 20.94
C GLN A 243 -15.04 4.78 21.10
N ASN A 244 -15.87 5.14 20.12
CA ASN A 244 -17.32 4.89 20.17
C ASN A 244 -17.69 3.48 19.69
N ARG A 245 -17.72 2.52 20.63
CA ARG A 245 -18.14 1.12 20.41
C ARG A 245 -19.59 0.89 19.93
N HIS A 246 -20.36 1.96 19.68
CA HIS A 246 -21.67 1.87 19.01
C HIS A 246 -21.58 1.97 17.48
N VAL A 247 -20.48 2.54 16.95
CA VAL A 247 -20.16 2.47 15.51
C VAL A 247 -19.79 1.02 15.21
N PRO A 248 -20.41 0.35 14.21
CA PRO A 248 -20.03 -1.02 13.86
C PRO A 248 -18.55 -1.10 13.50
N ALA A 249 -17.87 -2.12 14.00
CA ALA A 249 -16.43 -2.33 13.82
C ALA A 249 -16.02 -2.32 12.32
N SER A 250 -16.88 -2.88 11.47
CA SER A 250 -16.78 -2.85 10.00
C SER A 250 -16.76 -1.46 9.39
N ASP A 251 -17.44 -0.53 10.04
CA ASP A 251 -17.70 0.81 9.53
C ASP A 251 -16.58 1.77 9.96
N VAL A 252 -15.86 1.50 11.05
CA VAL A 252 -14.67 2.29 11.47
C VAL A 252 -13.57 2.31 10.40
N GLY A 253 -13.34 1.19 9.71
CA GLY A 253 -12.38 1.09 8.60
C GLY A 253 -12.90 1.65 7.28
N PHE A 254 -14.20 1.46 7.00
CA PHE A 254 -14.88 1.98 5.81
C PHE A 254 -15.00 3.50 5.84
N ASP A 255 -15.51 4.06 6.94
CA ASP A 255 -15.73 5.49 7.10
C ASP A 255 -14.41 6.29 7.07
N LEU A 256 -13.28 5.70 7.49
CA LEU A 256 -11.95 6.33 7.31
C LEU A 256 -11.56 6.40 5.81
N GLY A 257 -11.91 5.39 5.02
CA GLY A 257 -11.75 5.43 3.57
C GLY A 257 -12.66 6.50 2.95
N GLU A 258 -13.91 6.59 3.42
CA GLU A 258 -14.85 7.62 2.98
C GLU A 258 -14.37 9.05 3.32
N ASP A 259 -13.92 9.30 4.55
CA ASP A 259 -13.30 10.59 4.95
C ASP A 259 -12.08 10.96 4.06
N CYS A 260 -11.43 9.98 3.44
CA CYS A 260 -10.31 10.14 2.50
C CYS A 260 -10.73 10.09 1.02
N ARG A 261 -12.04 10.04 0.70
CA ARG A 261 -12.52 9.89 -0.68
C ARG A 261 -12.19 11.11 -1.55
N TRP A 262 -12.32 12.32 -1.00
CA TRP A 262 -12.01 13.56 -1.72
C TRP A 262 -10.58 13.55 -2.26
N LEU A 263 -9.63 13.01 -1.48
CA LEU A 263 -8.24 12.86 -1.87
C LEU A 263 -8.07 11.91 -3.05
N ALA A 264 -8.84 10.81 -3.08
CA ALA A 264 -8.81 9.86 -4.19
C ALA A 264 -9.40 10.46 -5.47
N ASP A 265 -10.50 11.20 -5.36
CA ASP A 265 -11.14 11.91 -6.47
C ASP A 265 -10.25 13.06 -7.02
N TYR A 266 -9.55 13.78 -6.13
CA TYR A 266 -8.58 14.81 -6.46
C TYR A 266 -7.35 14.25 -7.18
N LEU A 267 -6.67 13.28 -6.55
CA LEU A 267 -5.45 12.67 -7.09
C LEU A 267 -5.73 11.92 -8.38
N ALA A 268 -6.90 11.29 -8.50
CA ALA A 268 -7.34 10.74 -9.77
C ALA A 268 -7.46 11.87 -10.80
N THR A 269 -8.27 12.90 -10.60
CA THR A 269 -8.40 13.97 -11.61
C THR A 269 -7.05 14.61 -12.00
N LYS A 270 -6.16 14.84 -11.03
CA LYS A 270 -4.86 15.50 -11.25
C LYS A 270 -3.79 14.61 -11.88
N HIS A 271 -3.92 13.28 -11.81
CA HIS A 271 -2.85 12.34 -12.22
C HIS A 271 -3.30 11.03 -12.93
N GLU A 272 -4.60 10.70 -13.00
CA GLU A 272 -5.18 9.52 -13.69
C GLU A 272 -4.83 9.53 -15.19
N ASN A 273 -4.62 10.72 -15.78
CA ASN A 273 -4.08 10.92 -17.14
C ASN A 273 -2.60 10.51 -17.33
N THR A 274 -1.89 10.04 -16.29
CA THR A 274 -0.52 9.51 -16.39
C THR A 274 -0.45 7.98 -16.51
N PHE A 275 -1.60 7.31 -16.52
CA PHE A 275 -1.77 5.87 -16.67
C PHE A 275 -2.83 5.56 -17.74
N GLU A 276 -2.75 4.38 -18.35
CA GLU A 276 -3.69 3.94 -19.39
C GLU A 276 -4.47 2.67 -18.98
N GLY A 277 -5.75 2.62 -19.32
CA GLY A 277 -6.58 1.42 -19.20
C GLY A 277 -6.93 1.04 -17.75
N GLU A 278 -6.78 -0.26 -17.42
CA GLU A 278 -7.21 -0.81 -16.11
C GLU A 278 -6.42 -0.23 -14.92
N GLU A 279 -5.19 0.25 -15.14
CA GLU A 279 -4.35 0.84 -14.10
C GLU A 279 -4.98 2.07 -13.43
N ASN A 280 -5.85 2.80 -14.15
CA ASN A 280 -6.55 3.98 -13.65
C ASN A 280 -7.55 3.61 -12.53
N SER A 281 -8.24 2.47 -12.70
CA SER A 281 -9.13 1.93 -11.66
C SER A 281 -8.38 1.52 -10.40
N HIS A 282 -7.12 1.07 -10.55
CA HIS A 282 -6.24 0.75 -9.44
C HIS A 282 -5.71 2.03 -8.76
N TYR A 283 -5.36 3.06 -9.53
CA TYR A 283 -4.86 4.34 -9.02
C TYR A 283 -5.81 4.95 -7.98
N TRP A 284 -7.10 5.12 -8.31
CA TRP A 284 -8.11 5.68 -7.39
C TRP A 284 -8.24 4.86 -6.10
N TYR A 285 -8.20 3.52 -6.20
CA TYR A 285 -8.26 2.66 -5.02
C TYR A 285 -6.99 2.74 -4.16
N VAL A 286 -5.80 2.81 -4.77
CA VAL A 286 -4.56 3.04 -4.02
C VAL A 286 -4.60 4.41 -3.33
N ALA A 287 -5.22 5.42 -3.95
CA ALA A 287 -5.36 6.75 -3.38
C ALA A 287 -6.27 6.77 -2.14
N ILE A 288 -7.51 6.26 -2.23
CA ILE A 288 -8.45 6.22 -1.08
C ILE A 288 -7.89 5.40 0.09
N THR A 289 -7.12 4.36 -0.19
CA THR A 289 -6.49 3.52 0.84
C THR A 289 -5.21 4.12 1.43
N SER A 290 -4.49 4.95 0.67
CA SER A 290 -3.28 5.64 1.14
C SER A 290 -3.59 6.73 2.18
N GLY A 291 -4.66 7.51 2.01
CA GLY A 291 -5.02 8.57 2.94
C GLY A 291 -5.31 8.02 4.35
N GLY A 292 -6.15 6.99 4.44
CA GLY A 292 -6.44 6.31 5.70
C GLY A 292 -5.23 5.59 6.31
N TRP A 293 -4.23 5.25 5.51
CA TRP A 293 -2.96 4.72 6.01
C TRP A 293 -2.08 5.83 6.63
N TRP A 294 -1.92 6.96 5.93
CA TRP A 294 -1.14 8.11 6.41
C TRP A 294 -1.73 8.75 7.65
N VAL A 295 -3.06 8.90 7.74
CA VAL A 295 -3.74 9.38 8.95
C VAL A 295 -3.32 8.57 10.18
N ARG A 296 -3.20 7.24 10.06
CA ARG A 296 -2.75 6.37 11.16
C ARG A 296 -1.28 6.53 11.49
N ARG A 297 -0.43 6.82 10.50
CA ARG A 297 0.99 7.16 10.71
C ARG A 297 1.16 8.49 11.44
N SER A 298 0.28 9.46 11.20
CA SER A 298 0.22 10.72 11.96
C SER A 298 -0.36 10.56 13.38
N ILE A 299 -0.96 9.41 13.71
CA ILE A 299 -1.42 9.07 15.07
C ILE A 299 -0.35 8.27 15.82
N ASP A 300 0.30 7.30 15.18
CA ASP A 300 1.37 6.53 15.81
C ASP A 300 2.75 7.23 15.81
N GLY A 301 2.87 8.38 15.15
CA GLY A 301 4.07 9.22 15.15
C GLY A 301 5.20 8.67 14.27
N THR A 302 4.88 7.92 13.21
CA THR A 302 5.87 7.37 12.27
C THR A 302 5.73 7.91 10.84
N GLU A 303 4.85 8.89 10.60
CA GLU A 303 4.56 9.43 9.27
C GLU A 303 5.79 10.06 8.58
N GLU A 304 6.47 11.03 9.19
CA GLU A 304 7.71 11.62 8.68
C GLU A 304 8.74 10.55 8.28
N GLN A 305 9.03 9.59 9.18
CA GLN A 305 9.96 8.49 8.94
C GLN A 305 9.54 7.58 7.78
N PHE A 306 8.23 7.33 7.61
CA PHE A 306 7.73 6.58 6.45
C PHE A 306 7.80 7.40 5.16
N PHE A 307 7.65 8.71 5.22
CA PHE A 307 7.79 9.58 4.06
C PHE A 307 9.26 9.69 3.62
N GLU A 308 10.22 9.70 4.54
CA GLU A 308 11.65 9.53 4.22
C GLU A 308 11.92 8.19 3.53
N ILE A 309 11.46 7.07 4.09
CA ILE A 309 11.63 5.71 3.54
C ILE A 309 11.03 5.62 2.12
N LEU A 310 9.85 6.21 1.91
CA LEU A 310 9.21 6.27 0.60
C LEU A 310 9.99 7.16 -0.38
N THR A 311 10.47 8.31 0.08
CA THR A 311 11.27 9.23 -0.73
C THR A 311 12.57 8.58 -1.17
N GLN A 312 13.27 7.88 -0.27
CA GLN A 312 14.50 7.14 -0.60
C GLN A 312 14.23 5.99 -1.58
N LEU A 313 13.11 5.28 -1.46
CA LEU A 313 12.69 4.27 -2.44
C LEU A 313 12.49 4.90 -3.83
N LEU A 314 11.84 6.07 -3.90
CA LEU A 314 11.65 6.84 -5.14
C LEU A 314 12.97 7.38 -5.69
N GLU A 315 13.91 7.83 -4.86
CA GLU A 315 15.24 8.29 -5.30
C GLU A 315 16.11 7.17 -5.88
N ILE A 316 15.91 5.91 -5.44
CA ILE A 316 16.66 4.76 -5.96
C ILE A 316 16.08 4.24 -7.30
N TYR A 317 14.75 4.24 -7.46
CA TYR A 317 14.04 3.55 -8.55
C TYR A 317 13.19 4.44 -9.47
N ASP A 318 12.93 5.70 -9.12
CA ASP A 318 11.96 6.57 -9.82
C ASP A 318 12.38 8.07 -9.79
N SER A 319 13.69 8.32 -9.68
CA SER A 319 14.24 9.65 -9.42
C SER A 319 13.87 10.73 -10.47
N GLU A 320 13.60 10.33 -11.71
CA GLU A 320 13.16 11.23 -12.78
C GLU A 320 11.78 11.81 -12.46
N TRP A 321 10.79 10.95 -12.23
CA TRP A 321 9.43 11.35 -11.83
C TRP A 321 9.40 12.11 -10.50
N LEU A 322 10.21 11.70 -9.52
CA LEU A 322 10.30 12.39 -8.24
C LEU A 322 10.83 13.83 -8.40
N ASN A 323 11.83 14.03 -9.28
CA ASN A 323 12.32 15.36 -9.60
C ASN A 323 11.29 16.17 -10.40
N GLU A 324 10.48 15.54 -11.26
CA GLU A 324 9.33 16.20 -11.90
C GLU A 324 8.30 16.69 -10.87
N GLN A 325 7.94 15.88 -9.85
CA GLN A 325 7.00 16.32 -8.81
C GLN A 325 7.57 17.53 -8.03
N ARG A 326 8.82 17.42 -7.56
CA ARG A 326 9.53 18.51 -6.87
C ARG A 326 9.61 19.80 -7.72
N LEU A 327 9.72 19.67 -9.05
CA LEU A 327 9.73 20.79 -10.01
C LEU A 327 8.34 21.31 -10.40
N LEU A 328 7.26 20.61 -10.07
CA LEU A 328 5.89 21.12 -10.16
C LEU A 328 5.53 21.88 -8.88
N GLU A 329 5.91 21.36 -7.72
CA GLU A 329 5.70 22.01 -6.42
C GLU A 329 6.45 23.33 -6.31
N ALA A 330 7.70 23.42 -6.79
CA ALA A 330 8.47 24.66 -6.83
C ALA A 330 7.95 25.73 -7.83
N LYS A 331 6.75 25.56 -8.40
CA LYS A 331 6.10 26.48 -9.34
C LYS A 331 4.63 26.80 -9.01
N GLY A 332 4.05 26.12 -8.02
CA GLY A 332 2.70 26.40 -7.49
C GLY A 332 2.77 27.38 -6.32
#